data_AF-A0AAU4FP12-F1
#
_entry.id   AF-A0AAU4FP12-F1
#
_cell.length_a   1.000
_cell.length_b   1.000
_cell.length_c   1.000
_cell.angle_alpha   90.00
_cell.angle_beta   90.00
_cell.angle_gamma   90.00
#
_symmetry.space_group_name_H-M   'P 1'
#
loop_
_entity.id
_entity.type
_entity.pdbx_description
1 polymer ?
#
loop_
_entity_poly.entity_id
_entity_poly.type
_entity_poly.pdbx_seq_one_letter_code
_entity_poly.pdbx_strand_id
1 'polypeptide(L)'
;MKPLPTMAAVAVTSFAAIAVTSGPAHAIGGGGTKGGSDSHGNISASAKHSQIVISYPKGGSKGRTGSLASIDPNWKPPACWYEPVFTPEGLKDFVTSSGGDGDVGIHESWYGTKLWTDHYKDGKTETNMDDSQSTAAGYKNYNTGKDGYFWRSVAPDDSAHDSWDCGRIMFWQDGHSVPKVPHTPTPKMLADYAYNQVKVPETDIELKPEAKSTVNLPTWIWLDKGTFKDVVVRAALPHTDLWAETTAKPVSLHLDPGTADADTFPASGTCAFNKDGSIGTPYKTGDAEQTPPCGIDYLHATNGTPYRLKASITWKISWRGSGGARGDLPDGTFETTQDMNVQEIQAINR
;
A
#
# COMPACT_ATOMS: atom_id res chain seq x y z
N MET A 1 -68.29 40.54 -37.72
CA MET A 1 -67.58 41.30 -36.67
C MET A 1 -66.44 40.43 -36.14
N LYS A 2 -65.21 40.97 -36.11
CA LYS A 2 -64.00 40.41 -35.46
C LYS A 2 -64.25 40.12 -33.96
N PRO A 3 -63.42 39.32 -33.23
CA PRO A 3 -61.96 39.20 -33.40
C PRO A 3 -61.31 37.81 -33.22
N LEU A 4 -60.02 37.76 -33.57
CA LEU A 4 -58.97 36.79 -33.19
C LEU A 4 -58.76 36.75 -31.66
N PRO A 5 -58.15 35.67 -31.11
CA PRO A 5 -56.72 35.69 -30.76
C PRO A 5 -55.98 34.39 -31.15
N THR A 6 -54.77 34.40 -31.70
CA THR A 6 -53.42 34.64 -31.12
C THR A 6 -52.85 33.45 -30.30
N MET A 7 -51.86 32.81 -30.94
CA MET A 7 -50.71 32.02 -30.48
C MET A 7 -50.50 31.72 -28.98
N ALA A 8 -50.15 30.46 -28.68
CA ALA A 8 -48.97 30.09 -27.88
C ALA A 8 -48.59 28.62 -28.13
N ALA A 9 -47.52 28.37 -28.88
CA ALA A 9 -46.88 27.07 -28.95
C ALA A 9 -45.90 26.95 -27.79
N VAL A 10 -46.21 26.09 -26.82
CA VAL A 10 -45.30 25.76 -25.70
C VAL A 10 -44.42 24.58 -26.15
N ALA A 11 -43.17 24.89 -26.49
CA ALA A 11 -42.14 23.89 -26.69
C ALA A 11 -41.63 23.42 -25.32
N VAL A 12 -42.04 22.22 -24.91
CA VAL A 12 -41.49 21.52 -23.74
C VAL A 12 -40.11 20.98 -24.13
N THR A 13 -39.05 21.67 -23.73
CA THR A 13 -37.68 21.16 -23.80
C THR A 13 -37.36 20.44 -22.49
N SER A 14 -37.38 19.11 -22.55
CA SER A 14 -36.93 18.25 -21.46
C SER A 14 -35.44 18.44 -21.21
N PHE A 15 -35.08 19.02 -20.06
CA PHE A 15 -33.73 18.97 -19.52
C PHE A 15 -33.44 17.52 -19.07
N ALA A 16 -32.66 16.79 -19.86
CA ALA A 16 -32.04 15.55 -19.42
C ALA A 16 -30.87 15.89 -18.49
N ALA A 17 -31.10 15.83 -17.18
CA ALA A 17 -30.05 15.86 -16.19
C ALA A 17 -29.24 14.56 -16.27
N ILE A 18 -28.08 14.58 -16.94
CA ILE A 18 -27.08 13.51 -16.84
C ILE A 18 -26.39 13.69 -15.49
N ALA A 19 -26.89 12.98 -14.48
CA ALA A 19 -26.16 12.75 -13.24
C ALA A 19 -24.97 11.86 -13.57
N VAL A 20 -23.79 12.46 -13.75
CA VAL A 20 -22.53 11.71 -13.71
C VAL A 20 -22.33 11.29 -12.26
N THR A 21 -22.77 10.07 -11.93
CA THR A 21 -22.39 9.43 -10.68
C THR A 21 -20.89 9.23 -10.74
N SER A 22 -20.16 10.02 -9.97
CA SER A 22 -18.79 9.74 -9.58
C SER A 22 -18.83 8.38 -8.88
N GLY A 23 -18.49 7.32 -9.62
CA GLY A 23 -18.31 6.00 -9.01
C GLY A 23 -17.25 6.13 -7.92
N PRO A 24 -17.45 5.52 -6.73
CA PRO A 24 -16.39 5.47 -5.75
C PRO A 24 -15.19 4.78 -6.41
N ALA A 25 -14.09 5.51 -6.55
CA ALA A 25 -12.80 4.87 -6.75
C ALA A 25 -12.60 3.93 -5.55
N HIS A 26 -12.69 2.63 -5.80
CA HIS A 26 -12.42 1.62 -4.79
C HIS A 26 -10.94 1.74 -4.41
N ALA A 27 -10.67 2.42 -3.30
CA ALA A 27 -9.40 2.32 -2.60
C ALA A 27 -9.29 0.88 -2.06
N ILE A 28 -8.69 0.00 -2.86
CA ILE A 28 -8.23 -1.32 -2.42
C ILE A 28 -7.02 -1.03 -1.52
N GLY A 29 -7.25 -0.99 -0.21
CA GLY A 29 -6.17 -0.62 0.72
C GLY A 29 -6.62 -0.43 2.15
N GLY A 30 -7.38 -1.40 2.68
CA GLY A 30 -7.91 -1.37 4.04
C GLY A 30 -7.77 -2.70 4.78
N GLY A 31 -6.64 -3.40 4.60
CA GLY A 31 -6.31 -4.59 5.40
C GLY A 31 -5.82 -4.19 6.78
N GLY A 32 -6.74 -3.74 7.65
CA GLY A 32 -6.42 -3.52 9.05
C GLY A 32 -6.15 -4.85 9.74
N THR A 33 -4.89 -5.14 10.03
CA THR A 33 -4.47 -6.23 10.93
C THR A 33 -4.87 -5.87 12.36
N LYS A 34 -6.11 -6.19 12.72
CA LYS A 34 -6.54 -6.31 14.11
C LYS A 34 -6.79 -7.77 14.40
N GLY A 35 -5.91 -8.38 15.19
CA GLY A 35 -6.19 -9.65 15.85
C GLY A 35 -7.41 -9.47 16.75
N GLY A 36 -8.57 -9.88 16.25
CA GLY A 36 -9.80 -9.96 17.00
C GLY A 36 -10.00 -11.40 17.46
N SER A 37 -9.76 -11.66 18.74
CA SER A 37 -10.42 -12.77 19.43
C SER A 37 -11.91 -12.49 19.38
N ASP A 38 -12.70 -13.43 18.86
CA ASP A 38 -14.12 -13.45 19.17
C ASP A 38 -14.31 -13.74 20.67
N SER A 39 -15.50 -13.42 21.19
CA SER A 39 -15.86 -13.59 22.60
C SER A 39 -15.98 -15.05 23.05
N HIS A 40 -15.55 -16.01 22.24
CA HIS A 40 -15.67 -17.45 22.48
C HIS A 40 -14.33 -18.21 22.42
N GLY A 41 -13.19 -17.53 22.21
CA GLY A 41 -11.88 -18.16 22.30
C GLY A 41 -11.62 -19.20 21.20
N ASN A 42 -12.32 -19.11 20.06
CA ASN A 42 -12.09 -20.00 18.94
C ASN A 42 -10.94 -19.47 18.07
N ILE A 43 -9.86 -20.24 17.98
CA ILE A 43 -8.63 -19.96 17.20
C ILE A 43 -8.84 -20.26 15.68
N SER A 44 -10.09 -20.44 15.24
CA SER A 44 -10.44 -20.98 13.91
C SER A 44 -10.40 -19.96 12.75
N ALA A 45 -9.99 -18.70 12.98
CA ALA A 45 -9.94 -17.67 11.93
C ALA A 45 -8.51 -17.26 11.47
N SER A 46 -7.48 -17.99 11.90
CA SER A 46 -6.11 -17.45 11.97
C SER A 46 -5.18 -17.73 10.78
N ALA A 47 -5.49 -18.62 9.81
CA ALA A 47 -4.53 -18.91 8.73
C ALA A 47 -4.32 -17.77 7.73
N LYS A 48 -5.29 -16.85 7.65
CA LYS A 48 -5.22 -15.69 6.76
C LYS A 48 -4.44 -14.52 7.37
N HIS A 49 -4.18 -14.55 8.67
CA HIS A 49 -3.65 -13.41 9.40
C HIS A 49 -2.21 -13.66 9.84
N SER A 50 -1.29 -12.96 9.18
CA SER A 50 0.12 -12.91 9.56
C SER A 50 0.30 -12.44 11.01
N GLN A 51 1.23 -13.09 11.71
CA GLN A 51 1.76 -12.75 13.02
C GLN A 51 2.87 -11.68 12.95
N ILE A 52 3.27 -11.23 11.76
CA ILE A 52 4.25 -10.15 11.60
C ILE A 52 3.74 -8.90 12.32
N VAL A 53 4.54 -8.41 13.25
CA VAL A 53 4.27 -7.18 13.97
C VAL A 53 4.81 -6.01 13.17
N ILE A 54 3.93 -5.09 12.79
CA ILE A 54 4.26 -3.83 12.13
C ILE A 54 4.38 -2.72 13.17
N SER A 55 5.44 -1.92 13.07
CA SER A 55 5.58 -0.67 13.81
C SER A 55 6.14 0.44 12.91
N TYR A 56 5.96 1.69 13.34
CA TYR A 56 6.38 2.87 12.59
C TYR A 56 7.39 3.68 13.42
N PRO A 57 8.68 3.26 13.49
CA PRO A 57 9.69 3.97 14.28
C PRO A 57 9.88 5.45 13.90
N LYS A 58 9.57 5.81 12.66
CA LYS A 58 9.68 7.18 12.14
C LYS A 58 8.57 7.45 11.12
N GLY A 59 8.02 8.65 11.13
CA GLY A 59 7.12 9.12 10.06
C GLY A 59 5.66 8.66 10.17
N GLY A 60 5.20 8.20 11.35
CA GLY A 60 3.77 8.05 11.62
C GLY A 60 3.09 9.42 11.65
N SER A 61 2.42 9.80 10.55
CA SER A 61 1.81 11.13 10.41
C SER A 61 0.58 11.30 11.31
N LYS A 62 0.36 12.53 11.82
CA LYS A 62 -0.87 12.95 12.51
C LYS A 62 -1.92 13.54 11.55
N GLY A 63 -1.76 13.35 10.24
CA GLY A 63 -2.64 13.86 9.18
C GLY A 63 -3.12 12.75 8.23
N ARG A 64 -3.67 13.14 7.08
CA ARG A 64 -4.05 12.18 6.03
C ARG A 64 -2.80 11.54 5.43
N THR A 65 -2.90 10.26 5.11
CA THR A 65 -1.80 9.46 4.57
C THR A 65 -2.31 8.49 3.51
N GLY A 66 -1.49 8.22 2.51
CA GLY A 66 -1.77 7.24 1.47
C GLY A 66 -0.70 6.17 1.32
N SER A 67 -1.05 5.06 0.66
CA SER A 67 -0.08 4.03 0.25
C SER A 67 0.77 4.51 -0.90
N LEU A 68 2.04 4.10 -0.93
CA LEU A 68 2.87 4.27 -2.12
C LEU A 68 2.43 3.33 -3.25
N ALA A 69 2.53 3.80 -4.48
CA ALA A 69 2.53 2.96 -5.68
C ALA A 69 3.98 2.68 -6.09
N SER A 70 4.35 1.42 -6.35
CA SER A 70 5.69 1.09 -6.89
C SER A 70 5.85 1.66 -8.29
N ILE A 71 7.02 2.25 -8.59
CA ILE A 71 7.35 2.67 -9.96
C ILE A 71 7.68 1.47 -10.86
N ASP A 72 8.06 0.33 -10.27
CA ASP A 72 8.19 -0.93 -11.00
C ASP A 72 6.81 -1.61 -11.07
N PRO A 73 6.18 -1.70 -12.25
CA PRO A 73 4.86 -2.30 -12.40
C PRO A 73 4.87 -3.82 -12.20
N ASN A 74 6.06 -4.45 -12.20
CA ASN A 74 6.19 -5.89 -11.98
C ASN A 74 6.46 -6.23 -10.50
N TRP A 75 6.71 -5.23 -9.66
CA TRP A 75 6.88 -5.47 -8.24
C TRP A 75 5.55 -5.95 -7.64
N LYS A 76 5.61 -7.05 -6.91
CA LYS A 76 4.51 -7.60 -6.14
C LYS A 76 4.93 -7.78 -4.69
N PRO A 77 4.01 -7.61 -3.73
CA PRO A 77 4.27 -8.05 -2.36
C PRO A 77 4.54 -9.57 -2.33
N PRO A 78 5.15 -10.09 -1.25
CA PRO A 78 5.38 -11.52 -1.11
C PRO A 78 4.06 -12.29 -1.21
N ALA A 79 4.03 -13.34 -2.04
CA ALA A 79 2.83 -14.13 -2.29
C ALA A 79 2.39 -14.90 -1.05
N CYS A 80 3.32 -15.60 -0.39
CA CYS A 80 3.07 -16.35 0.84
C CYS A 80 4.38 -16.67 1.56
N TRP A 81 4.30 -17.06 2.83
CA TRP A 81 5.43 -17.55 3.64
C TRP A 81 4.93 -18.38 4.82
N TYR A 82 5.83 -18.96 5.60
CA TYR A 82 5.51 -19.73 6.82
C TYR A 82 5.79 -18.92 8.10
N GLU A 83 4.94 -19.09 9.12
CA GLU A 83 5.07 -18.44 10.42
C GLU A 83 4.83 -19.40 11.59
N PRO A 84 5.45 -19.17 12.77
CA PRO A 84 5.14 -19.91 13.99
C PRO A 84 3.69 -19.65 14.44
N VAL A 85 2.94 -20.71 14.75
CA VAL A 85 1.52 -20.61 15.17
C VAL A 85 1.18 -21.35 16.47
N PHE A 86 1.84 -22.47 16.77
CA PHE A 86 1.55 -23.23 18.00
C PHE A 86 2.83 -23.74 18.66
N THR A 87 2.89 -23.68 19.99
CA THR A 87 3.79 -24.56 20.75
C THR A 87 3.23 -26.00 20.75
N PRO A 88 4.02 -27.02 21.14
CA PRO A 88 3.49 -28.38 21.31
C PRO A 88 2.25 -28.46 22.21
N GLU A 89 2.30 -27.79 23.35
CA GLU A 89 1.21 -27.74 24.32
C GLU A 89 0.02 -26.96 23.74
N GLY A 90 0.27 -25.84 23.06
CA GLY A 90 -0.78 -25.06 22.42
C GLY A 90 -1.53 -25.81 21.32
N LEU A 91 -0.82 -26.62 20.51
CA LEU A 91 -1.45 -27.47 19.50
C LEU A 91 -2.32 -28.55 20.16
N LYS A 92 -1.79 -29.22 21.20
CA LYS A 92 -2.55 -30.23 21.94
C LYS A 92 -3.81 -29.63 22.55
N ASP A 93 -3.70 -28.48 23.19
CA ASP A 93 -4.81 -27.78 23.81
C ASP A 93 -5.86 -27.40 22.76
N PHE A 94 -5.44 -26.78 21.64
CA PHE A 94 -6.30 -26.47 20.50
C PHE A 94 -7.11 -27.69 20.06
N VAL A 95 -6.46 -28.82 19.76
CA VAL A 95 -7.16 -30.03 19.28
C VAL A 95 -8.18 -30.53 20.31
N THR A 96 -7.88 -30.44 21.61
CA THR A 96 -8.80 -30.89 22.67
C THR A 96 -9.92 -29.91 22.97
N SER A 97 -9.70 -28.60 22.82
CA SER A 97 -10.66 -27.57 23.22
C SER A 97 -11.55 -27.07 22.08
N SER A 98 -11.05 -27.08 20.84
CA SER A 98 -11.80 -26.59 19.66
C SER A 98 -12.57 -27.69 18.92
N GLY A 99 -12.39 -28.96 19.29
CA GLY A 99 -12.89 -30.09 18.52
C GLY A 99 -12.08 -30.38 17.24
N GLY A 100 -10.96 -29.67 17.02
CA GLY A 100 -10.08 -29.89 15.87
C GLY A 100 -10.54 -29.20 14.59
N ASP A 101 -11.36 -28.16 14.68
CA ASP A 101 -11.75 -27.36 13.52
C ASP A 101 -10.76 -26.20 13.33
N GLY A 102 -9.93 -26.27 12.29
CA GLY A 102 -9.02 -25.19 11.95
C GLY A 102 -8.05 -25.49 10.82
N ASP A 103 -7.14 -24.56 10.61
CA ASP A 103 -6.31 -24.54 9.42
C ASP A 103 -4.92 -25.13 9.65
N VAL A 104 -4.49 -26.02 8.75
CA VAL A 104 -3.12 -26.56 8.69
C VAL A 104 -2.29 -25.91 7.58
N GLY A 105 -2.91 -25.10 6.74
CA GLY A 105 -2.30 -24.30 5.68
C GLY A 105 -3.20 -23.12 5.34
N ILE A 106 -2.77 -22.23 4.45
CA ILE A 106 -3.57 -21.07 4.06
C ILE A 106 -4.82 -21.48 3.26
N HIS A 107 -4.68 -22.53 2.46
CA HIS A 107 -5.75 -23.10 1.64
C HIS A 107 -6.25 -24.45 2.15
N GLU A 108 -5.90 -24.81 3.39
CA GLU A 108 -6.18 -26.13 3.92
C GLU A 108 -6.67 -26.09 5.36
N SER A 109 -7.91 -26.55 5.52
CA SER A 109 -8.60 -26.69 6.79
C SER A 109 -8.92 -28.15 7.07
N TRP A 110 -8.66 -28.58 8.30
CA TRP A 110 -9.06 -29.88 8.81
C TRP A 110 -10.21 -29.69 9.80
N TYR A 111 -11.19 -30.59 9.72
CA TYR A 111 -12.38 -30.59 10.57
C TYR A 111 -12.44 -31.86 11.40
N GLY A 112 -12.73 -31.70 12.68
CA GLY A 112 -12.69 -32.77 13.66
C GLY A 112 -11.27 -33.19 14.06
N THR A 113 -11.17 -33.81 15.23
CA THR A 113 -9.88 -34.12 15.87
C THR A 113 -9.03 -35.19 15.17
N LYS A 114 -9.64 -36.04 14.33
CA LYS A 114 -8.99 -37.27 13.84
C LYS A 114 -7.73 -37.01 13.01
N LEU A 115 -7.78 -36.08 12.05
CA LEU A 115 -6.61 -35.77 11.20
C LEU A 115 -5.46 -35.19 12.04
N TRP A 116 -5.80 -34.30 12.97
CA TRP A 116 -4.83 -33.74 13.91
C TRP A 116 -4.18 -34.81 14.79
N THR A 117 -4.96 -35.73 15.36
CA THR A 117 -4.42 -36.82 16.19
C THR A 117 -3.62 -37.81 15.35
N ASP A 118 -4.13 -38.17 14.18
CA ASP A 118 -3.44 -39.11 13.29
C ASP A 118 -2.06 -38.58 12.90
N HIS A 119 -1.98 -37.33 12.45
CA HIS A 119 -0.73 -36.74 11.97
C HIS A 119 0.17 -36.23 13.09
N TYR A 120 -0.32 -35.41 14.03
CA TYR A 120 0.53 -34.73 15.02
C TYR A 120 0.72 -35.51 16.33
N LYS A 121 -0.11 -36.54 16.61
CA LYS A 121 -0.01 -37.33 17.85
C LYS A 121 0.43 -38.77 17.61
N ASP A 122 -0.14 -39.44 16.62
CA ASP A 122 0.02 -40.88 16.40
C ASP A 122 1.10 -41.21 15.35
N GLY A 123 1.68 -40.18 14.71
CA GLY A 123 2.82 -40.31 13.81
C GLY A 123 2.46 -40.81 12.41
N LYS A 124 1.19 -40.72 12.00
CA LYS A 124 0.78 -41.06 10.63
C LYS A 124 1.26 -39.99 9.66
N THR A 125 1.79 -40.44 8.52
CA THR A 125 2.16 -39.55 7.43
C THR A 125 0.92 -38.91 6.82
N GLU A 126 1.09 -37.71 6.29
CA GLU A 126 0.04 -37.00 5.57
C GLU A 126 0.59 -36.41 4.27
N THR A 127 -0.28 -36.01 3.36
CA THR A 127 0.10 -35.40 2.08
C THR A 127 0.16 -33.89 2.20
N ASN A 128 1.23 -33.26 1.71
CA ASN A 128 1.28 -31.82 1.52
C ASN A 128 0.42 -31.42 0.32
N MET A 129 -0.09 -30.20 0.33
CA MET A 129 -0.83 -29.60 -0.78
C MET A 129 0.10 -28.80 -1.71
N ASP A 130 1.38 -29.14 -1.75
CA ASP A 130 2.29 -28.64 -2.77
C ASP A 130 2.03 -29.30 -4.13
N ASP A 131 2.56 -28.71 -5.20
CA ASP A 131 2.36 -29.20 -6.58
C ASP A 131 2.75 -30.68 -6.78
N SER A 132 3.67 -31.19 -5.96
CA SER A 132 4.16 -32.56 -6.03
C SER A 132 3.40 -33.55 -5.15
N GLN A 133 2.43 -33.08 -4.38
CA GLN A 133 1.74 -33.85 -3.34
C GLN A 133 2.72 -34.61 -2.45
N SER A 134 3.79 -33.93 -2.03
CA SER A 134 4.88 -34.57 -1.28
C SER A 134 4.40 -35.10 0.08
N THR A 135 5.05 -36.13 0.61
CA THR A 135 4.65 -36.72 1.90
C THR A 135 5.27 -35.97 3.09
N ALA A 136 4.43 -35.58 4.05
CA ALA A 136 4.82 -35.04 5.35
C ALA A 136 4.91 -36.18 6.40
N ALA A 137 6.04 -36.27 7.08
CA ALA A 137 6.21 -37.20 8.20
C ALA A 137 5.35 -36.77 9.39
N GLY A 138 4.64 -37.74 9.99
CA GLY A 138 3.85 -37.49 11.19
C GLY A 138 4.71 -37.28 12.44
N TYR A 139 4.11 -36.65 13.44
CA TYR A 139 4.72 -36.37 14.74
C TYR A 139 4.11 -37.24 15.83
N LYS A 140 4.88 -37.45 16.89
CA LYS A 140 4.44 -38.20 18.06
C LYS A 140 4.11 -37.24 19.20
N ASN A 141 2.95 -37.44 19.81
CA ASN A 141 2.51 -36.72 21.01
C ASN A 141 2.68 -35.18 20.90
N TYR A 142 2.34 -34.61 19.73
CA TYR A 142 2.44 -33.20 19.40
C TYR A 142 3.83 -32.58 19.60
N ASN A 143 4.89 -33.38 19.67
CA ASN A 143 6.23 -32.92 20.10
C ASN A 143 6.27 -32.30 21.52
N THR A 144 5.33 -32.65 22.42
CA THR A 144 5.29 -32.09 23.79
C THR A 144 6.62 -32.25 24.54
N GLY A 145 6.98 -31.22 25.29
CA GLY A 145 8.28 -31.14 25.99
C GLY A 145 9.48 -30.79 25.11
N LYS A 146 9.29 -30.54 23.81
CA LYS A 146 10.33 -29.95 22.95
C LYS A 146 10.17 -28.44 22.88
N ASP A 147 11.30 -27.75 22.75
CA ASP A 147 11.34 -26.31 22.55
C ASP A 147 11.28 -25.96 21.05
N GLY A 148 10.22 -25.28 20.64
CA GLY A 148 9.97 -24.91 19.26
C GLY A 148 8.49 -24.66 18.96
N TYR A 149 8.21 -24.54 17.67
CA TYR A 149 6.89 -24.17 17.19
C TYR A 149 6.48 -25.04 16.00
N PHE A 150 5.18 -25.25 15.88
CA PHE A 150 4.56 -25.61 14.62
C PHE A 150 4.37 -24.34 13.77
N TRP A 151 4.73 -24.45 12.50
CA TRP A 151 4.73 -23.39 11.52
C TRP A 151 3.71 -23.68 10.44
N ARG A 152 2.97 -22.65 10.04
CA ARG A 152 1.92 -22.74 9.01
C ARG A 152 2.08 -21.63 7.98
N SER A 153 1.66 -21.88 6.76
CA SER A 153 1.65 -20.88 5.68
C SER A 153 0.64 -19.76 5.95
N VAL A 154 0.97 -18.55 5.54
CA VAL A 154 0.09 -17.37 5.49
C VAL A 154 0.33 -16.60 4.18
N ALA A 155 -0.61 -15.76 3.78
CA ALA A 155 -0.49 -14.85 2.64
C ALA A 155 -1.17 -13.52 2.96
N PRO A 156 -0.69 -12.39 2.40
CA PRO A 156 -1.34 -11.11 2.52
C PRO A 156 -2.59 -11.01 1.63
N ASP A 157 -2.62 -11.79 0.54
CA ASP A 157 -3.76 -11.98 -0.36
C ASP A 157 -3.86 -13.48 -0.67
N ASP A 158 -4.83 -14.14 -0.05
CA ASP A 158 -5.10 -15.57 -0.24
C ASP A 158 -5.88 -15.84 -1.55
N SER A 159 -6.36 -14.82 -2.24
CA SER A 159 -6.99 -15.00 -3.55
C SER A 159 -5.96 -15.01 -4.69
N ALA A 160 -4.72 -14.58 -4.43
CA ALA A 160 -3.65 -14.58 -5.41
C ALA A 160 -3.26 -16.01 -5.79
N HIS A 161 -3.07 -16.27 -7.09
CA HIS A 161 -2.67 -17.59 -7.59
C HIS A 161 -1.38 -18.10 -6.93
N ASP A 162 -0.36 -17.23 -6.83
CA ASP A 162 0.95 -17.54 -6.26
C ASP A 162 0.89 -17.83 -4.74
N SER A 163 -0.24 -17.61 -4.07
CA SER A 163 -0.39 -17.96 -2.63
C SER A 163 -0.45 -19.47 -2.39
N TRP A 164 -0.73 -20.26 -3.45
CA TRP A 164 -0.72 -21.73 -3.41
C TRP A 164 0.68 -22.33 -3.34
N ASP A 165 1.72 -21.56 -3.66
CA ASP A 165 3.12 -22.02 -3.60
C ASP A 165 3.54 -22.48 -2.19
N CYS A 166 2.85 -21.99 -1.15
CA CYS A 166 3.06 -22.40 0.24
C CYS A 166 2.19 -23.61 0.65
N GLY A 167 2.11 -24.64 -0.19
CA GLY A 167 1.24 -25.81 -0.02
C GLY A 167 1.66 -26.82 1.07
N ARG A 168 2.80 -26.64 1.74
CA ARG A 168 3.20 -27.53 2.84
C ARG A 168 2.24 -27.40 4.04
N ILE A 169 1.72 -28.53 4.52
CA ILE A 169 0.93 -28.55 5.77
C ILE A 169 1.79 -28.17 6.96
N MET A 170 1.13 -27.71 8.02
CA MET A 170 1.78 -27.22 9.22
C MET A 170 2.82 -28.22 9.76
N PHE A 171 4.00 -27.71 10.11
CA PHE A 171 5.16 -28.55 10.39
C PHE A 171 5.98 -28.04 11.57
N TRP A 172 6.75 -28.92 12.21
CA TRP A 172 7.58 -28.56 13.35
C TRP A 172 8.90 -27.91 12.96
N GLN A 173 9.32 -26.89 13.71
CA GLN A 173 10.66 -26.33 13.70
C GLN A 173 11.13 -26.07 15.13
N ASP A 174 12.40 -26.37 15.41
CA ASP A 174 13.00 -26.13 16.73
C ASP A 174 13.04 -24.63 17.06
N GLY A 175 13.01 -24.30 18.35
CA GLY A 175 13.06 -22.92 18.84
C GLY A 175 14.29 -22.16 18.33
N HIS A 176 14.14 -20.83 18.18
CA HIS A 176 15.20 -19.92 17.72
C HIS A 176 15.83 -20.30 16.37
N SER A 177 15.13 -21.08 15.55
CA SER A 177 15.58 -21.46 14.22
C SER A 177 14.48 -21.21 13.19
N VAL A 178 14.90 -20.82 11.99
CA VAL A 178 14.00 -20.67 10.84
C VAL A 178 14.03 -21.96 10.03
N PRO A 179 12.88 -22.40 9.49
CA PRO A 179 12.85 -23.62 8.72
C PRO A 179 13.68 -23.51 7.45
N LYS A 180 14.13 -24.65 6.92
CA LYS A 180 14.89 -24.71 5.66
C LYS A 180 14.01 -25.30 4.57
N VAL A 181 12.97 -24.58 4.22
CA VAL A 181 11.93 -24.99 3.26
C VAL A 181 11.74 -23.92 2.19
N PRO A 182 11.21 -24.25 1.00
CA PRO A 182 10.72 -23.23 0.08
C PRO A 182 9.79 -22.23 0.81
N HIS A 183 9.85 -20.95 0.43
CA HIS A 183 9.06 -19.88 1.06
C HIS A 183 9.31 -19.66 2.56
N THR A 184 10.48 -20.08 3.06
CA THR A 184 10.94 -19.67 4.40
C THR A 184 10.99 -18.15 4.50
N PRO A 185 10.50 -17.55 5.59
CA PRO A 185 10.58 -16.11 5.76
C PRO A 185 12.03 -15.64 5.82
N THR A 186 12.31 -14.53 5.15
CA THR A 186 13.63 -13.90 5.10
C THR A 186 13.54 -12.44 5.50
N PRO A 187 14.67 -11.79 5.88
CA PRO A 187 14.68 -10.35 6.11
C PRO A 187 14.21 -9.56 4.87
N LYS A 188 14.53 -10.03 3.66
CA LYS A 188 14.05 -9.39 2.43
C LYS A 188 12.53 -9.51 2.29
N MET A 189 11.95 -10.68 2.54
CA MET A 189 10.49 -10.86 2.53
C MET A 189 9.81 -9.92 3.54
N LEU A 190 10.35 -9.79 4.75
CA LEU A 190 9.83 -8.84 5.74
C LEU A 190 9.97 -7.38 5.28
N ALA A 191 11.03 -7.04 4.54
CA ALA A 191 11.20 -5.71 3.95
C ALA A 191 10.18 -5.43 2.84
N ASP A 192 9.92 -6.40 1.97
CA ASP A 192 8.89 -6.33 0.94
C ASP A 192 7.49 -6.20 1.57
N TYR A 193 7.21 -6.96 2.64
CA TYR A 193 5.98 -6.84 3.42
C TYR A 193 5.87 -5.46 4.08
N ALA A 194 6.93 -4.96 4.73
CA ALA A 194 6.97 -3.63 5.32
C ALA A 194 6.79 -2.52 4.27
N TYR A 195 7.34 -2.68 3.07
CA TYR A 195 7.17 -1.73 1.96
C TYR A 195 5.70 -1.59 1.56
N ASN A 196 4.97 -2.71 1.48
CA ASN A 196 3.54 -2.70 1.20
C ASN A 196 2.70 -2.02 2.32
N GLN A 197 3.27 -1.86 3.51
CA GLN A 197 2.65 -1.17 4.65
C GLN A 197 3.10 0.29 4.78
N VAL A 198 3.95 0.81 3.88
CA VAL A 198 4.38 2.21 3.93
C VAL A 198 3.20 3.14 3.65
N LYS A 199 2.98 4.05 4.59
CA LYS A 199 2.03 5.16 4.47
C LYS A 199 2.79 6.48 4.52
N VAL A 200 2.65 7.29 3.48
CA VAL A 200 3.27 8.62 3.40
C VAL A 200 2.21 9.70 3.53
N PRO A 201 2.56 10.92 4.01
CA PRO A 201 1.64 12.05 4.00
C PRO A 201 1.06 12.30 2.60
N GLU A 202 -0.20 12.73 2.52
CA GLU A 202 -0.75 13.20 1.25
C GLU A 202 0.07 14.38 0.70
N THR A 203 0.23 14.44 -0.62
CA THR A 203 0.97 15.52 -1.30
C THR A 203 0.10 16.77 -1.40
N ASP A 204 0.13 17.62 -0.39
CA ASP A 204 -0.44 18.97 -0.47
C ASP A 204 0.62 19.95 -0.99
N ILE A 205 0.46 20.40 -2.24
CA ILE A 205 1.32 21.41 -2.87
C ILE A 205 0.80 22.82 -2.62
N GLU A 206 1.72 23.75 -2.38
CA GLU A 206 1.39 25.17 -2.33
C GLU A 206 1.56 25.78 -3.72
N LEU A 207 0.59 26.60 -4.15
CA LEU A 207 0.52 27.17 -5.49
C LEU A 207 0.35 28.70 -5.44
N LYS A 208 1.04 29.41 -6.34
CA LYS A 208 0.75 30.83 -6.60
C LYS A 208 0.82 31.17 -8.09
N PRO A 209 -0.28 31.69 -8.70
CA PRO A 209 -1.62 31.87 -8.14
C PRO A 209 -2.32 30.55 -7.78
N GLU A 210 -3.20 30.58 -6.78
CA GLU A 210 -3.92 29.40 -6.29
C GLU A 210 -4.99 28.93 -7.29
N ALA A 211 -4.80 27.76 -7.90
CA ALA A 211 -5.76 27.05 -8.77
C ALA A 211 -6.38 27.86 -9.93
N LYS A 212 -5.86 29.05 -10.21
CA LYS A 212 -6.32 30.03 -11.21
C LYS A 212 -5.10 30.66 -11.88
N SER A 213 -4.51 29.95 -12.83
CA SER A 213 -3.39 30.48 -13.61
C SER A 213 -3.88 31.43 -14.70
N THR A 214 -2.95 32.25 -15.19
CA THR A 214 -3.16 33.05 -16.41
C THR A 214 -2.23 32.53 -17.50
N VAL A 215 -2.67 32.58 -18.76
CA VAL A 215 -1.84 32.19 -19.90
C VAL A 215 -0.54 32.98 -19.93
N ASN A 216 0.59 32.31 -20.16
CA ASN A 216 1.95 32.88 -20.18
C ASN A 216 2.36 33.57 -18.86
N LEU A 217 1.78 33.15 -17.74
CA LEU A 217 2.15 33.58 -16.40
C LEU A 217 2.50 32.36 -15.54
N PRO A 218 3.77 32.23 -15.11
CA PRO A 218 4.20 31.09 -14.31
C PRO A 218 3.42 30.95 -13.00
N THR A 219 2.88 29.76 -12.77
CA THR A 219 2.41 29.30 -11.46
C THR A 219 3.60 28.74 -10.68
N TRP A 220 3.90 29.37 -9.56
CA TRP A 220 4.93 28.96 -8.61
C TRP A 220 4.42 27.83 -7.74
N ILE A 221 5.27 26.83 -7.53
CA ILE A 221 4.95 25.64 -6.73
C ILE A 221 6.05 25.41 -5.70
N TRP A 222 5.68 25.16 -4.46
CA TRP A 222 6.63 24.79 -3.42
C TRP A 222 6.03 23.83 -2.40
N LEU A 223 6.92 23.16 -1.66
CA LEU A 223 6.57 22.35 -0.51
C LEU A 223 7.34 22.85 0.71
N ASP A 224 6.61 23.09 1.79
CA ASP A 224 7.21 23.51 3.04
C ASP A 224 8.12 22.43 3.63
N LYS A 225 9.19 22.90 4.28
CA LYS A 225 10.13 22.03 4.96
C LYS A 225 9.43 21.20 6.05
N GLY A 226 9.77 19.92 6.11
CA GLY A 226 9.34 19.05 7.19
C GLY A 226 7.93 18.45 7.05
N THR A 227 7.19 18.79 5.98
CA THR A 227 5.99 18.04 5.58
C THR A 227 6.35 16.62 5.15
N PHE A 228 7.39 16.48 4.33
CA PHE A 228 7.86 15.20 3.82
C PHE A 228 9.17 14.81 4.50
N LYS A 229 9.08 13.89 5.46
CA LYS A 229 10.21 13.30 6.18
C LYS A 229 10.28 11.82 5.87
N ASP A 230 11.44 11.22 6.09
CA ASP A 230 11.55 9.77 5.93
C ASP A 230 10.52 9.05 6.79
N VAL A 231 9.86 8.06 6.20
CA VAL A 231 8.98 7.12 6.88
C VAL A 231 9.76 5.82 7.04
N VAL A 232 9.76 5.27 8.25
CA VAL A 232 10.37 3.97 8.54
C VAL A 232 9.28 3.04 9.04
N VAL A 233 9.13 1.91 8.36
CA VAL A 233 8.24 0.82 8.74
C VAL A 233 9.09 -0.38 9.12
N ARG A 234 8.84 -0.93 10.30
CA ARG A 234 9.50 -2.13 10.80
C ARG A 234 8.53 -3.29 10.79
N ALA A 235 8.93 -4.39 10.15
CA ALA A 235 8.28 -5.70 10.24
C ALA A 235 9.16 -6.64 11.06
N ALA A 236 8.58 -7.32 12.04
CA ALA A 236 9.26 -8.32 12.84
C ALA A 236 8.39 -9.57 12.96
N LEU A 237 8.97 -10.75 12.75
CA LEU A 237 8.27 -12.02 12.91
C LEU A 237 8.48 -12.55 14.34
N PRO A 238 7.44 -12.62 15.18
CA PRO A 238 7.56 -13.12 16.55
C PRO A 238 8.15 -14.53 16.62
N HIS A 239 8.75 -14.88 17.76
CA HIS A 239 9.38 -16.18 18.01
C HIS A 239 10.57 -16.52 17.08
N THR A 240 11.06 -15.52 16.36
CA THR A 240 12.27 -15.59 15.54
C THR A 240 13.10 -14.32 15.76
N ASP A 241 14.35 -14.34 15.30
CA ASP A 241 15.21 -13.14 15.27
C ASP A 241 15.00 -12.31 13.99
N LEU A 242 14.02 -12.67 13.15
CA LEU A 242 13.79 -12.03 11.86
C LEU A 242 13.10 -10.67 12.04
N TRP A 243 13.72 -9.66 11.45
CA TRP A 243 13.13 -8.34 11.29
C TRP A 243 13.69 -7.64 10.05
N ALA A 244 12.93 -6.67 9.56
CA ALA A 244 13.37 -5.70 8.57
C ALA A 244 12.77 -4.31 8.85
N GLU A 245 13.53 -3.28 8.47
CA GLU A 245 13.11 -1.87 8.49
C GLU A 245 13.24 -1.32 7.09
N THR A 246 12.10 -0.99 6.50
CA THR A 246 11.98 -0.33 5.20
C THR A 246 11.85 1.17 5.43
N THR A 247 12.72 1.94 4.78
CA THR A 247 12.79 3.39 4.84
C THR A 247 12.38 3.98 3.50
N ALA A 248 11.31 4.77 3.50
CA ALA A 248 10.89 5.59 2.38
C ALA A 248 11.41 7.02 2.56
N LYS A 249 12.29 7.47 1.68
CA LYS A 249 12.87 8.81 1.70
C LYS A 249 12.36 9.64 0.53
N PRO A 250 11.76 10.82 0.74
CA PRO A 250 11.29 11.65 -0.37
C PRO A 250 12.51 12.24 -1.12
N VAL A 251 12.49 12.22 -2.45
CA VAL A 251 13.65 12.64 -3.28
C VAL A 251 13.33 13.67 -4.35
N SER A 252 12.11 13.69 -4.89
CA SER A 252 11.69 14.68 -5.89
C SER A 252 10.17 14.82 -5.95
N LEU A 253 9.72 15.96 -6.46
CA LEU A 253 8.35 16.20 -6.90
C LEU A 253 8.33 16.27 -8.42
N HIS A 254 7.50 15.45 -9.06
CA HIS A 254 7.22 15.53 -10.47
C HIS A 254 5.87 16.23 -10.70
N LEU A 255 5.85 17.15 -11.67
CA LEU A 255 4.71 17.94 -12.06
C LEU A 255 4.30 17.55 -13.48
N ASP A 256 3.07 17.07 -13.63
CA ASP A 256 2.41 16.88 -14.93
C ASP A 256 1.28 17.91 -15.02
N PRO A 257 1.40 18.94 -15.90
CA PRO A 257 0.40 20.00 -16.06
C PRO A 257 -1.00 19.51 -16.45
N GLY A 258 -1.15 18.26 -16.91
CA GLY A 258 -2.40 17.72 -17.42
C GLY A 258 -2.75 18.18 -18.84
N THR A 259 -1.78 18.78 -19.54
CA THR A 259 -1.88 19.21 -20.93
C THR A 259 -0.47 19.28 -21.56
N ALA A 260 -0.39 19.08 -22.87
CA ALA A 260 0.85 19.31 -23.63
C ALA A 260 1.12 20.82 -23.87
N ASP A 261 0.09 21.65 -23.71
CA ASP A 261 0.15 23.10 -23.90
C ASP A 261 0.60 23.83 -22.62
N ALA A 262 1.68 23.36 -22.02
CA ALA A 262 2.27 23.94 -20.83
C ALA A 262 3.77 23.68 -20.77
N ASP A 263 4.52 24.67 -20.32
CA ASP A 263 5.93 24.54 -19.97
C ASP A 263 6.08 24.26 -18.47
N THR A 264 7.12 23.51 -18.10
CA THR A 264 7.44 23.22 -16.70
C THR A 264 8.76 23.87 -16.30
N PHE A 265 8.88 24.18 -15.01
CA PHE A 265 10.10 24.68 -14.40
C PHE A 265 10.47 23.78 -13.23
N PRO A 266 11.66 23.14 -13.24
CA PRO A 266 12.56 23.03 -14.39
C PRO A 266 11.87 22.32 -15.58
N ALA A 267 12.42 22.44 -16.79
CA ALA A 267 11.86 21.86 -18.02
C ALA A 267 11.65 20.34 -17.98
N SER A 268 12.24 19.64 -17.01
CA SER A 268 12.00 18.21 -16.75
C SER A 268 10.69 17.92 -16.00
N GLY A 269 9.97 18.94 -15.55
CA GLY A 269 8.85 18.82 -14.62
C GLY A 269 9.25 18.31 -13.24
N THR A 270 10.54 18.09 -12.97
CA THR A 270 11.00 17.39 -11.77
C THR A 270 11.79 18.31 -10.86
N CYS A 271 11.17 18.69 -9.76
CA CYS A 271 11.73 19.56 -8.73
C CYS A 271 12.44 18.72 -7.66
N ALA A 272 13.74 18.97 -7.46
CA ALA A 272 14.52 18.31 -6.43
C ALA A 272 14.25 18.93 -5.04
N PHE A 273 14.46 18.14 -3.99
CA PHE A 273 14.49 18.67 -2.63
C PHE A 273 15.71 19.56 -2.41
N ASN A 274 15.47 20.73 -1.83
CA ASN A 274 16.49 21.63 -1.31
C ASN A 274 17.23 20.99 -0.13
N LYS A 275 18.40 21.52 0.21
CA LYS A 275 19.23 21.03 1.33
C LYS A 275 18.51 21.08 2.69
N ASP A 276 17.53 21.97 2.83
CA ASP A 276 16.72 22.13 4.04
C ASP A 276 15.46 21.26 4.07
N GLY A 277 15.24 20.44 3.04
CA GLY A 277 14.09 19.54 2.91
C GLY A 277 12.81 20.19 2.38
N SER A 278 12.88 21.41 1.84
CA SER A 278 11.79 22.03 1.06
C SER A 278 11.89 21.67 -0.43
N ILE A 279 10.84 21.96 -1.20
CA ILE A 279 10.90 21.96 -2.68
C ILE A 279 10.53 23.35 -3.17
N GLY A 280 11.20 23.82 -4.24
CA GLY A 280 10.91 25.10 -4.86
C GLY A 280 11.28 26.27 -3.95
N THR A 281 10.59 27.38 -4.08
CA THR A 281 10.73 28.56 -3.21
C THR A 281 9.38 29.27 -3.11
N PRO A 282 8.91 29.60 -1.89
CA PRO A 282 7.66 30.35 -1.74
C PRO A 282 7.69 31.67 -2.50
N TYR A 283 6.62 31.93 -3.26
CA TYR A 283 6.45 33.17 -4.01
C TYR A 283 6.44 34.39 -3.08
N LYS A 284 7.17 35.46 -3.43
CA LYS A 284 7.11 36.74 -2.74
C LYS A 284 6.64 37.84 -3.69
N THR A 285 5.95 38.83 -3.12
CA THR A 285 5.59 40.04 -3.86
C THR A 285 6.85 40.69 -4.45
N GLY A 286 6.90 40.80 -5.78
CA GLY A 286 8.08 41.25 -6.52
C GLY A 286 8.69 40.16 -7.42
N ASP A 287 8.32 38.89 -7.24
CA ASP A 287 8.85 37.78 -8.04
C ASP A 287 8.05 37.52 -9.32
N ALA A 288 7.11 38.42 -9.69
CA ALA A 288 6.20 38.23 -10.82
C ALA A 288 6.93 38.04 -12.18
N GLU A 289 8.10 38.65 -12.34
CA GLU A 289 8.92 38.56 -13.56
C GLU A 289 10.00 37.47 -13.48
N GLN A 290 10.09 36.76 -12.35
CA GLN A 290 11.10 35.71 -12.16
C GLN A 290 10.56 34.35 -12.59
N THR A 291 11.47 33.51 -13.08
CA THR A 291 11.17 32.11 -13.35
C THR A 291 11.14 31.32 -12.03
N PRO A 292 10.04 30.61 -11.72
CA PRO A 292 9.99 29.79 -10.52
C PRO A 292 11.04 28.67 -10.57
N PRO A 293 11.70 28.33 -9.45
CA PRO A 293 12.58 27.16 -9.39
C PRO A 293 11.81 25.83 -9.50
N CYS A 294 10.52 25.85 -9.18
CA CYS A 294 9.57 24.77 -9.37
C CYS A 294 8.22 25.38 -9.76
N GLY A 295 7.68 25.05 -10.93
CA GLY A 295 6.49 25.72 -11.44
C GLY A 295 6.01 25.22 -12.80
N ILE A 296 4.91 25.82 -13.27
CA ILE A 296 4.26 25.51 -14.54
C ILE A 296 3.84 26.82 -15.18
N ASP A 297 4.00 26.95 -16.50
CA ASP A 297 3.39 28.03 -17.28
C ASP A 297 2.45 27.42 -18.33
N TYR A 298 1.18 27.81 -18.30
CA TYR A 298 0.17 27.29 -19.22
C TYR A 298 0.11 28.19 -20.45
N LEU A 299 0.16 27.58 -21.63
CA LEU A 299 0.21 28.29 -22.91
C LEU A 299 -1.18 28.54 -23.51
N HIS A 300 -2.21 27.90 -22.98
CA HIS A 300 -3.60 28.03 -23.43
C HIS A 300 -4.58 28.09 -22.25
N ALA A 301 -5.70 28.80 -22.46
CA ALA A 301 -6.78 28.89 -21.49
C ALA A 301 -7.63 27.61 -21.48
N THR A 302 -8.19 27.28 -20.32
CA THR A 302 -9.13 26.18 -20.18
C THR A 302 -10.48 26.53 -20.82
N ASN A 303 -11.09 25.60 -21.55
CA ASN A 303 -12.39 25.78 -22.20
C ASN A 303 -13.48 24.97 -21.49
N GLY A 304 -13.96 25.47 -20.35
CA GLY A 304 -15.04 24.86 -19.56
C GLY A 304 -14.65 23.62 -18.74
N THR A 305 -13.49 23.00 -19.03
CA THR A 305 -12.91 21.91 -18.23
C THR A 305 -11.53 22.31 -17.71
N PRO A 306 -11.27 22.26 -16.38
CA PRO A 306 -9.95 22.54 -15.82
C PRO A 306 -8.89 21.52 -16.28
N TYR A 307 -7.64 21.97 -16.41
CA TYR A 307 -6.52 21.04 -16.54
C TYR A 307 -6.31 20.26 -15.23
N ARG A 308 -5.84 19.02 -15.34
CA ARG A 308 -5.64 18.11 -14.21
C ARG A 308 -4.16 18.10 -13.84
N LEU A 309 -3.73 19.06 -13.04
CA LEU A 309 -2.35 19.10 -12.54
C LEU A 309 -2.12 17.92 -11.61
N LYS A 310 -1.15 17.07 -11.95
CA LYS A 310 -0.70 15.98 -11.08
C LYS A 310 0.64 16.33 -10.44
N ALA A 311 0.70 16.10 -9.14
CA ALA A 311 1.88 16.29 -8.31
C ALA A 311 2.27 14.95 -7.67
N SER A 312 3.39 14.41 -8.11
CA SER A 312 3.83 13.06 -7.74
C SER A 312 5.15 13.13 -7.00
N ILE A 313 5.14 12.80 -5.71
CA ILE A 313 6.39 12.72 -4.93
C ILE A 313 6.98 11.33 -5.14
N THR A 314 8.24 11.28 -5.56
CA THR A 314 9.05 10.06 -5.62
C THR A 314 9.73 9.82 -4.28
N TRP A 315 9.63 8.58 -3.81
CA TRP A 315 10.18 8.09 -2.56
C TRP A 315 11.19 6.99 -2.85
N LYS A 316 12.46 7.25 -2.54
CA LYS A 316 13.50 6.23 -2.61
C LYS A 316 13.33 5.23 -1.49
N ILE A 317 13.28 3.94 -1.83
CA ILE A 317 13.04 2.87 -0.86
C ILE A 317 14.32 2.08 -0.60
N SER A 318 14.73 2.04 0.66
CA SER A 318 15.87 1.23 1.11
C SER A 318 15.50 0.46 2.36
N TRP A 319 16.17 -0.65 2.64
CA TRP A 319 15.88 -1.45 3.82
C TRP A 319 17.13 -2.07 4.45
N ARG A 320 17.00 -2.39 5.74
CA ARG A 320 17.95 -3.19 6.51
C ARG A 320 17.21 -4.22 7.33
N GLY A 321 17.86 -5.28 7.77
CA GLY A 321 17.24 -6.33 8.57
C GLY A 321 18.21 -7.13 9.40
N SER A 322 17.65 -8.12 10.09
CA SER A 322 18.40 -9.11 10.89
C SER A 322 19.54 -9.76 10.10
N GLY A 323 20.60 -10.17 10.79
CA GLY A 323 21.80 -10.76 10.17
C GLY A 323 22.63 -9.78 9.33
N GLY A 324 22.37 -8.48 9.42
CA GLY A 324 23.09 -7.46 8.63
C GLY A 324 22.61 -7.36 7.18
N ALA A 325 21.53 -8.05 6.83
CA ALA A 325 20.90 -7.96 5.52
C ALA A 325 20.45 -6.53 5.23
N ARG A 326 20.59 -6.09 3.98
CA ARG A 326 20.19 -4.77 3.51
C ARG A 326 20.04 -4.76 2.00
N GLY A 327 19.37 -3.77 1.48
CA GLY A 327 19.26 -3.54 0.05
C GLY A 327 18.35 -2.37 -0.27
N ASP A 328 18.04 -2.24 -1.55
CA ASP A 328 17.04 -1.31 -2.05
C ASP A 328 15.80 -2.07 -2.50
N LEU A 329 14.67 -1.37 -2.57
CA LEU A 329 13.44 -1.82 -3.21
C LEU A 329 13.07 -0.82 -4.30
N PRO A 330 12.14 -1.15 -5.22
CA PRO A 330 11.64 -0.18 -6.18
C PRO A 330 11.20 1.11 -5.49
N ASP A 331 11.49 2.24 -6.12
CA ASP A 331 11.02 3.53 -5.61
C ASP A 331 9.48 3.55 -5.62
N GLY A 332 8.90 4.31 -4.68
CA GLY A 332 7.46 4.51 -4.62
C GLY A 332 7.07 5.91 -5.07
N THR A 333 5.86 6.08 -5.58
CA THR A 333 5.26 7.39 -5.83
C THR A 333 3.95 7.55 -5.05
N PHE A 334 3.66 8.79 -4.66
CA PHE A 334 2.35 9.20 -4.21
C PHE A 334 1.91 10.42 -5.02
N GLU A 335 0.80 10.28 -5.74
CA GLU A 335 0.24 11.28 -6.64
C GLU A 335 -0.97 11.95 -6.01
N THR A 336 -1.03 13.26 -6.11
CA THR A 336 -2.27 14.05 -5.92
C THR A 336 -2.63 14.76 -7.21
N THR A 337 -3.91 15.02 -7.40
CA THR A 337 -4.42 15.74 -8.57
C THR A 337 -5.19 16.97 -8.11
N GLN A 338 -4.92 18.10 -8.77
CA GLN A 338 -5.58 19.37 -8.54
C GLN A 338 -6.10 19.95 -9.85
N ASP A 339 -7.30 20.53 -9.79
CA ASP A 339 -7.91 21.21 -10.93
C ASP A 339 -7.31 22.62 -11.09
N MET A 340 -6.78 22.90 -12.28
CA MET A 340 -6.20 24.19 -12.66
C MET A 340 -7.08 24.87 -13.69
N ASN A 341 -7.67 26.01 -13.31
CA ASN A 341 -8.37 26.88 -14.25
C ASN A 341 -7.36 27.87 -14.84
N VAL A 342 -7.32 27.98 -16.17
CA VAL A 342 -6.41 28.89 -16.85
C VAL A 342 -7.23 29.91 -17.62
N GLN A 343 -7.02 31.18 -17.32
CA GLN A 343 -7.69 32.29 -18.00
C GLN A 343 -6.73 33.00 -18.94
N GLU A 344 -7.27 33.63 -19.98
CA GLU A 344 -6.53 34.52 -20.85
C GLU A 344 -7.01 35.96 -20.59
N ILE A 345 -6.07 36.87 -20.33
CA ILE A 345 -6.38 38.29 -20.15
C ILE A 345 -6.04 39.02 -21.43
N GLN A 346 -7.07 39.46 -22.14
CA GLN A 346 -6.94 40.27 -23.35
C GLN A 346 -7.08 41.75 -22.99
N ALA A 347 -6.00 42.52 -23.14
CA ALA A 347 -6.04 43.96 -22.95
C ALA A 347 -6.47 44.64 -24.25
N ILE A 348 -7.65 45.27 -24.25
CA ILE A 348 -8.08 46.14 -25.35
C ILE A 348 -7.46 47.52 -25.13
N ASN A 349 -6.44 47.86 -25.91
CA ASN A 349 -5.93 49.23 -25.96
C ASN A 349 -6.90 50.07 -26.81
N ARG A 350 -7.52 51.09 -26.21
CA ARG A 350 -8.48 51.98 -26.89
C ARG A 350 -7.82 53.26 -27.36
#